data_AF-A0A2I2KLL4-F1
#
_entry.id   AF-A0A2I2KLL4-F1
#
_cell.length_a   1.000
_cell.length_b   1.000
_cell.length_c   1.000
_cell.angle_alpha   90.00
_cell.angle_beta   90.00
_cell.angle_gamma   90.00
#
_symmetry.space_group_name_H-M   'P 1'
#
loop_
_entity.id
_entity.type
_entity.pdbx_description
1 polymer ?
#
loop_
_entity_poly.entity_id
_entity_poly.type
_entity_poly.pdbx_seq_one_letter_code
_entity_poly.pdbx_strand_id
1 'polypeptide(L)'
;MTHPVGLPHVFVDRSLGRIAVPRLLRGAGIQLTTLAEYYGIPQDEDIADVTWLADTARPGVGGLHERRTHPAPSRRAAGCP
;
A
#
# COMPACT_ATOMS: atom_id res chain seq x y z
N MET A 1 12.95 18.66 -0.18
CA MET A 1 11.64 18.68 0.51
C MET A 1 11.79 17.87 1.79
N THR A 2 11.27 18.36 2.91
CA THR A 2 11.27 17.65 4.20
C THR A 2 10.00 16.80 4.32
N HIS A 3 10.08 15.71 5.09
CA HIS A 3 8.94 14.83 5.35
C HIS A 3 7.78 15.62 5.96
N PRO A 4 6.53 15.44 5.47
CA PRO A 4 5.38 16.18 5.98
C PRO A 4 5.19 15.93 7.48
N VAL A 5 5.01 17.01 8.25
CA VAL A 5 4.79 16.92 9.69
C VAL A 5 3.49 16.16 9.97
N GLY A 6 3.57 15.13 10.81
CA GLY A 6 2.42 14.30 11.19
C GLY A 6 2.12 13.14 10.23
N LEU A 7 2.81 13.04 9.09
CA LEU A 7 2.71 11.84 8.25
C LEU A 7 3.60 10.74 8.87
N PRO A 8 3.10 9.51 9.08
CA PRO A 8 3.94 8.40 9.52
C PRO A 8 4.94 8.01 8.42
N HIS A 9 5.96 7.24 8.79
CA HIS A 9 6.78 6.53 7.81
C HIS A 9 5.91 5.54 7.04
N VAL A 10 5.99 5.55 5.72
CA VAL A 10 5.06 4.78 4.88
C VAL A 10 5.67 3.44 4.48
N PHE A 11 4.96 2.35 4.74
CA PHE A 11 5.29 1.03 4.23
C PHE A 11 4.48 0.77 2.95
N VAL A 12 5.15 0.60 1.81
CA VAL A 12 4.52 0.53 0.48
C VAL A 12 4.39 -0.92 0.02
N ASP A 13 3.14 -1.34 -0.20
CA ASP A 13 2.76 -2.66 -0.70
C ASP A 13 3.21 -2.92 -2.15
N ARG A 14 3.40 -4.20 -2.49
CA ARG A 14 3.77 -4.68 -3.83
C ARG A 14 2.77 -4.30 -4.92
N SER A 15 1.48 -4.13 -4.59
CA SER A 15 0.44 -3.67 -5.53
C SER A 15 0.74 -2.32 -6.18
N LEU A 16 1.52 -1.46 -5.52
CA LEU A 16 1.92 -0.15 -6.04
C LEU A 16 3.22 -0.21 -6.86
N GLY A 17 3.85 -1.38 -6.92
CA GLY A 17 5.16 -1.59 -7.52
C GLY A 17 6.30 -0.95 -6.73
N ARG A 18 7.52 -1.41 -7.01
CA ARG A 18 8.73 -1.04 -6.25
C ARG A 18 9.54 0.13 -6.84
N ILE A 19 9.15 0.68 -7.99
CA ILE A 19 9.95 1.70 -8.71
C ILE A 19 9.24 3.04 -8.86
N ALA A 20 8.20 3.10 -9.70
CA ALA A 20 7.62 4.40 -10.11
C ALA A 20 6.96 5.13 -8.93
N VAL A 21 6.05 4.46 -8.21
CA VAL A 21 5.34 5.05 -7.07
C VAL A 21 6.31 5.43 -5.94
N PRO A 22 7.22 4.54 -5.47
CA PRO A 22 8.22 4.90 -4.46
C PRO A 22 9.08 6.09 -4.86
N ARG A 23 9.51 6.19 -6.12
CA ARG A 23 10.31 7.33 -6.61
C ARG A 23 9.53 8.64 -6.54
N LEU A 24 8.26 8.66 -6.95
CA LEU A 24 7.41 9.86 -6.90
C LEU A 24 7.17 10.31 -5.46
N LEU A 25 6.84 9.40 -4.56
CA LEU A 25 6.61 9.71 -3.15
C LEU A 25 7.87 10.24 -2.47
N ARG A 26 9.04 9.63 -2.73
CA ARG A 26 10.33 10.14 -2.25
C ARG A 26 10.65 11.53 -2.82
N GLY A 27 10.34 11.75 -4.10
CA GLY A 27 10.47 13.06 -4.75
C GLY A 27 9.62 14.15 -4.07
N ALA A 28 8.45 13.78 -3.53
CA ALA A 28 7.59 14.64 -2.72
C ALA A 28 8.06 14.82 -1.26
N GLY A 29 9.19 14.21 -0.88
CA GLY A 29 9.75 14.27 0.48
C GLY A 29 9.21 13.23 1.45
N ILE A 30 8.40 12.26 1.00
CA ILE A 30 7.81 11.25 1.87
C ILE A 30 8.85 10.17 2.20
N GLN A 31 9.02 9.90 3.49
CA GLN A 31 9.81 8.78 3.99
C GLN A 31 9.02 7.48 3.87
N LEU A 32 9.59 6.51 3.16
CA LEU A 32 8.93 5.23 2.92
C LEU A 32 9.92 4.07 2.75
N THR A 33 9.42 2.86 3.02
CA THR A 33 10.07 1.58 2.74
C THR A 33 9.12 0.69 1.94
N THR A 34 9.62 0.08 0.87
CA THR A 34 8.86 -0.91 0.08
C THR A 34 9.02 -2.33 0.65
N LEU A 35 8.08 -3.23 0.38
CA LEU A 35 8.26 -4.66 0.74
C LEU A 35 9.53 -5.25 0.12
N ALA A 36 9.83 -4.91 -1.13
CA ALA A 36 11.03 -5.34 -1.83
C ALA A 36 12.33 -4.89 -1.12
N GLU A 37 12.34 -3.73 -0.47
CA GLU A 37 13.50 -3.25 0.31
C GLU A 37 13.57 -3.90 1.69
N TYR A 38 12.43 -4.25 2.29
CA TYR A 38 12.37 -4.81 3.64
C TYR A 38 12.56 -6.33 3.68
N TYR A 39 11.86 -7.06 2.81
CA TYR A 39 11.90 -8.53 2.73
C TYR A 39 12.86 -9.04 1.65
N GLY A 40 13.27 -8.20 0.71
CA GLY A 40 14.11 -8.58 -0.42
C GLY A 40 13.32 -9.12 -1.61
N ILE A 41 14.01 -9.22 -2.76
CA ILE A 41 13.47 -9.73 -4.02
C ILE A 41 14.09 -11.10 -4.30
N PRO A 42 13.31 -12.14 -4.67
CA PRO A 42 11.87 -12.13 -4.97
C PRO A 42 10.94 -12.42 -3.78
N GLN A 43 11.50 -12.52 -2.56
CA GLN A 43 10.76 -12.98 -1.37
C GLN A 43 9.55 -12.10 -1.03
N ASP A 44 9.58 -10.82 -1.39
CA ASP A 44 8.47 -9.88 -1.21
C ASP A 44 7.16 -10.33 -1.87
N GLU A 45 7.24 -11.12 -2.95
CA GLU A 45 6.08 -11.66 -3.64
C GLU A 45 5.35 -12.74 -2.84
N ASP A 46 6.04 -13.45 -1.95
CA ASP A 46 5.48 -14.57 -1.18
C ASP A 46 5.01 -14.16 0.22
N ILE A 47 5.26 -12.92 0.65
CA ILE A 47 4.84 -12.44 1.97
C ILE A 47 3.31 -12.35 2.03
N ALA A 48 2.73 -13.00 3.04
CA ALA A 48 1.30 -12.95 3.28
C ALA A 48 0.85 -11.55 3.73
N ASP A 49 -0.38 -11.18 3.36
CA ASP A 49 -0.90 -9.84 3.68
C ASP A 49 -0.93 -9.57 5.18
N VAL A 50 -1.32 -10.58 5.96
CA VAL A 50 -1.34 -10.51 7.43
C VAL A 50 0.04 -10.23 8.03
N THR A 51 1.11 -10.70 7.38
CA THR A 51 2.49 -10.56 7.86
C THR A 51 2.98 -9.13 7.67
N TRP A 52 2.88 -8.60 6.45
CA TRP A 52 3.35 -7.24 6.21
C TRP A 52 2.44 -6.18 6.86
N LEU A 53 1.13 -6.43 6.97
CA LEU A 53 0.22 -5.55 7.70
C LEU A 53 0.61 -5.46 9.18
N ALA A 54 1.02 -6.56 9.80
CA ALA A 54 1.48 -6.55 11.20
C ALA A 54 2.73 -5.65 11.39
N ASP A 55 3.62 -5.61 10.40
CA ASP A 55 4.78 -4.70 10.42
C ASP A 55 4.38 -3.22 10.33
N THR A 56 3.21 -2.91 9.75
CA THR A 56 2.66 -1.54 9.74
C THR A 56 1.97 -1.13 11.03
N ALA A 57 1.67 -2.06 11.95
CA ALA A 57 1.01 -1.76 13.22
C ALA A 57 1.94 -1.09 14.25
N ARG A 58 3.21 -0.86 13.90
CA ARG A 58 4.19 -0.19 14.77
C ARG A 58 3.85 1.30 14.89
N PRO A 59 4.01 1.92 16.08
CA PRO A 59 3.78 3.35 16.25
C PRO A 59 4.58 4.18 15.24
N GLY A 60 3.91 5.11 14.55
CA GLY A 60 4.55 5.98 13.56
C GLY A 60 4.80 5.34 12.19
N VAL A 61 4.28 4.13 11.94
CA VAL A 61 4.30 3.48 10.62
C VAL A 61 2.87 3.39 10.07
N GLY A 62 2.71 3.61 8.76
CA GLY A 62 1.43 3.46 8.06
C GLY A 62 1.58 2.63 6.80
N GLY A 63 0.62 1.74 6.53
CA GLY A 63 0.58 0.93 5.30
C GLY A 63 -0.10 1.65 4.14
N LEU A 64 0.51 1.59 2.96
CA LEU A 64 -0.05 2.09 1.70
C LEU A 64 -0.19 0.94 0.69
N HIS A 65 -1.42 0.68 0.25
CA HIS A 65 -1.74 -0.38 -0.72
C HIS A 65 -2.82 0.11 -1.71
N GLU A 66 -2.84 -0.49 -2.90
CA GLU A 66 -3.96 -0.32 -3.83
C GLU A 66 -5.21 -0.99 -3.25
N ARG A 67 -6.33 -0.25 -3.20
CA ARG A 67 -7.64 -0.84 -2.92
C ARG A 67 -8.44 -0.95 -4.21
N ARG A 68 -8.54 -2.17 -4.75
CA ARG A 68 -9.44 -2.45 -5.88
C ARG A 68 -10.89 -2.40 -5.41
N THR A 69 -11.65 -1.46 -5.93
CA THR A 69 -13.08 -1.33 -5.61
C THR A 69 -13.90 -1.97 -6.73
N HIS A 70 -14.53 -3.11 -6.45
CA HIS A 70 -15.49 -3.69 -7.40
C HIS A 70 -16.78 -2.86 -7.41
N PRO A 71 -17.28 -2.44 -8.59
CA PRO A 71 -18.60 -1.82 -8.65
C PRO A 71 -19.63 -2.81 -8.10
N ALA A 72 -20.58 -2.28 -7.31
CA ALA A 72 -21.71 -3.09 -6.86
C ALA A 72 -22.40 -3.71 -8.09
N PRO A 73 -22.86 -4.97 -8.02
CA PRO A 73 -23.55 -5.59 -9.13
C PRO A 73 -24.69 -4.67 -9.57
N SER A 74 -24.79 -4.38 -10.86
CA SER A 74 -25.87 -3.56 -11.41
C SER A 74 -27.18 -4.12 -10.91
N ARG A 75 -27.95 -3.33 -10.15
CA ARG A 75 -29.28 -3.71 -9.68
C ARG A 75 -30.19 -3.76 -10.90
N ARG A 76 -30.14 -4.86 -11.66
CA ARG A 76 -31.13 -5.16 -12.70
C ARG A 76 -32.45 -5.33 -11.97
N ALA A 77 -33.43 -4.53 -12.40
CA ALA A 77 -34.79 -4.48 -11.88
C ALA A 77 -35.31 -5.90 -11.65
N ALA A 78 -35.51 -6.26 -10.38
CA ALA A 78 -36.39 -7.35 -10.02
C ALA A 78 -37.79 -6.91 -10.46
N GLY A 79 -38.26 -7.51 -11.56
CA GLY A 79 -39.61 -7.31 -12.05
C GLY A 79 -40.63 -7.72 -11.00
N CYS A 80 -41.65 -6.88 -10.86
CA CYS A 80 -42.91 -7.21 -10.22
C CYS A 80 -43.53 -8.45 -10.88
N PRO A 81 -44.05 -9.37 -10.07
CA PRO A 81 -45.39 -9.91 -10.29
C PRO A 81 -46.38 -9.34 -9.26
#